data_AF-G8RYS8-F1
#
_entry.id   AF-G8RYS8-F1
#
_cell.length_a   1.000
_cell.length_b   1.000
_cell.length_c   1.000
_cell.angle_alpha   90.00
_cell.angle_beta   90.00
_cell.angle_gamma   90.00
#
_symmetry.space_group_name_H-M   'P 1'
#
loop_
_entity.id
_entity.type
_entity.pdbx_description
1 polymer ?
#
loop_
_entity_poly.entity_id
_entity_poly.type
_entity_poly.pdbx_seq_one_letter_code
_entity_poly.pdbx_strand_id
1 'polypeptide(L)'
;MRAGGGAGFLRPQNIEPAAPGQGQQFDVAPGQENADVSRREWLGRYVDMYRAGMLKGGLIGQMPQEDLGKPLRGTAPPPGTNIPPGLVQFQPQPPPAAATPPPA
;
A
#
# COMPACT_ATOMS: atom_id res chain seq x y z
N MET A 1 33.93 -9.30 18.15
CA MET A 1 32.59 -9.72 18.59
C MET A 1 31.76 -8.47 18.89
N ARG A 2 30.69 -8.22 18.12
CA ARG A 2 29.60 -7.31 18.54
C ARG A 2 28.31 -7.82 17.91
N ALA A 3 27.32 -8.09 18.76
CA ALA A 3 26.01 -8.62 18.44
C ALA A 3 24.97 -7.49 18.34
N GLY A 4 23.88 -7.78 17.64
CA GLY A 4 22.67 -6.95 17.49
C GLY A 4 22.28 -6.92 16.01
N GLY A 5 21.16 -7.46 15.54
CA GLY A 5 19.89 -7.75 16.17
C GLY A 5 18.83 -7.21 15.20
N GLY A 6 18.11 -8.11 14.52
CA GLY A 6 17.10 -7.76 13.54
C GLY A 6 17.01 -8.79 12.41
N ALA A 7 16.39 -9.93 12.68
CA ALA A 7 16.01 -10.89 11.65
C ALA A 7 14.86 -10.29 10.82
N GLY A 8 15.21 -9.49 9.82
CA GLY A 8 14.35 -9.15 8.70
C GLY A 8 14.71 -10.06 7.52
N PHE A 9 13.71 -10.66 6.89
CA PHE A 9 13.78 -11.65 5.80
C PHE A 9 14.43 -11.16 4.48
N LEU A 10 15.24 -10.09 4.51
CA LEU A 10 15.85 -9.46 3.35
C LEU A 10 17.32 -9.87 3.25
N ARG A 11 17.72 -10.38 2.09
CA ARG A 11 19.13 -10.68 1.82
C ARG A 11 19.93 -9.37 1.76
N PRO A 12 21.13 -9.30 2.34
CA PRO A 12 21.98 -8.11 2.24
C PRO A 12 22.27 -7.83 0.75
N GLN A 13 22.02 -6.58 0.34
CA GLN A 13 22.33 -6.12 -1.01
C GLN A 13 23.81 -5.77 -1.05
N ASN A 14 24.64 -6.67 -1.56
CA ASN A 14 26.08 -6.43 -1.64
C ASN A 14 26.41 -5.67 -2.93
N ILE A 15 27.44 -4.82 -2.89
CA ILE A 15 27.95 -4.07 -4.06
C ILE A 15 28.36 -5.02 -5.18
N GLU A 16 28.95 -6.16 -4.81
CA GLU A 16 29.29 -7.26 -5.72
C GLU A 16 28.72 -8.58 -5.18
N PRO A 17 28.45 -9.58 -6.05
CA PRO A 17 28.07 -10.91 -5.60
C PRO A 17 29.10 -11.50 -4.63
N ALA A 18 28.65 -11.92 -3.44
CA ALA A 18 29.53 -12.45 -2.41
C ALA A 18 28.83 -13.54 -1.59
N ALA A 19 29.62 -14.42 -0.98
CA ALA A 19 29.13 -15.41 -0.04
C ALA A 19 28.52 -14.74 1.22
N PRO A 20 27.63 -15.42 1.95
CA PRO A 20 27.05 -14.88 3.18
C PRO A 20 28.13 -14.40 4.17
N GLY A 21 28.01 -13.14 4.62
CA GLY A 21 28.95 -12.53 5.56
C GLY A 21 30.29 -12.07 4.97
N GLN A 22 30.50 -12.22 3.66
CA GLN A 22 31.75 -11.84 2.98
C GLN A 22 31.59 -10.65 2.02
N GLY A 23 30.37 -10.13 1.87
CA GLY A 23 30.09 -9.01 0.96
C GLY A 23 30.13 -7.65 1.65
N GLN A 24 30.49 -6.62 0.89
CA GLN A 24 30.27 -5.24 1.29
C GLN A 24 28.83 -4.86 0.96
N GLN A 25 28.04 -4.58 1.99
CA GLN A 25 26.66 -4.16 1.81
C GLN A 25 26.63 -2.76 1.16
N PHE A 26 25.82 -2.64 0.11
CA PHE A 26 25.39 -1.36 -0.43
C PHE A 26 24.49 -0.71 0.62
N ASP A 27 24.97 0.42 1.14
CA ASP A 27 24.24 1.23 2.10
C ASP A 27 24.73 2.68 2.00
N VAL A 28 23.96 3.59 2.58
CA VAL A 28 24.39 4.97 2.83
C VAL A 28 24.76 5.11 4.31
N ALA A 29 25.61 6.08 4.64
CA ALA A 29 25.92 6.33 6.05
C ALA A 29 24.63 6.72 6.80
N PRO A 30 24.40 6.24 8.03
CA PRO A 30 23.18 6.54 8.77
C PRO A 30 22.93 8.06 8.86
N GLY A 31 21.72 8.49 8.51
CA GLY A 31 21.33 9.91 8.47
C GLY A 31 21.64 10.61 7.15
N GLN A 32 22.28 9.95 6.18
CA GLN A 32 22.55 10.48 4.84
C GLN A 32 21.50 10.04 3.81
N GLU A 33 20.43 9.36 4.20
CA GLU A 33 19.41 8.82 3.31
C GLU A 33 18.68 9.90 2.51
N ASN A 34 18.72 11.15 2.99
CA ASN A 34 18.09 12.30 2.36
C ASN A 34 19.08 13.45 2.11
N ALA A 35 20.39 13.17 2.09
CA ALA A 35 21.43 14.20 1.96
C ALA A 35 21.24 15.08 0.72
N ASP A 36 20.75 14.48 -0.36
CA ASP A 36 20.55 15.13 -1.66
C ASP A 36 19.14 15.70 -1.85
N VAL A 37 18.26 15.63 -0.85
CA VAL A 37 16.85 16.05 -0.99
C VAL A 37 16.44 17.00 0.12
N SER A 38 16.09 18.23 -0.27
CA SER A 38 15.53 19.20 0.68
C SER A 38 14.06 18.90 1.02
N ARG A 39 13.60 19.36 2.20
CA ARG A 39 12.18 19.23 2.60
C ARG A 39 11.21 19.86 1.59
N ARG A 40 11.61 21.00 0.99
CA ARG A 40 10.80 21.69 -0.01
C ARG A 40 10.72 20.89 -1.31
N GLU A 41 11.81 20.24 -1.70
CA GLU A 41 11.82 19.37 -2.88
C GLU A 41 10.95 18.14 -2.66
N TRP A 42 11.03 17.51 -1.49
CA TRP A 42 10.14 16.41 -1.11
C TRP A 42 8.66 16.82 -1.19
N LEU A 43 8.30 17.96 -0.60
CA LEU A 43 6.93 18.48 -0.63
C LEU A 43 6.49 18.84 -2.05
N GLY A 44 7.37 19.44 -2.86
CA GLY A 44 7.11 19.78 -4.25
C GLY A 44 6.75 18.53 -5.05
N ARG A 45 7.56 17.46 -4.96
CA ARG A 45 7.26 16.17 -5.60
C ARG A 45 5.92 15.63 -5.13
N TYR A 46 5.63 15.71 -3.84
CA TYR A 46 4.36 15.24 -3.29
C TYR A 46 3.15 15.98 -3.88
N VAL A 47 3.24 17.31 -4.02
CA VAL A 47 2.21 18.15 -4.65
C VAL A 47 2.06 17.82 -6.14
N ASP A 48 3.15 17.59 -6.85
CA ASP A 48 3.11 17.23 -8.26
C ASP A 48 2.44 15.87 -8.47
N MET A 49 2.72 14.89 -7.60
CA MET A 49 2.02 13.60 -7.63
C MET A 49 0.52 13.73 -7.38
N TYR A 50 0.12 14.59 -6.43
CA TYR A 50 -1.29 14.87 -6.17
C TYR A 50 -1.98 15.47 -7.40
N ARG A 51 -1.37 16.49 -8.02
CA ARG A 51 -1.92 17.15 -9.23
C ARG A 51 -1.98 16.21 -10.43
N ALA A 52 -1.00 15.33 -10.57
CA ALA A 52 -0.98 14.30 -11.61
C ALA A 52 -1.99 13.15 -11.34
N GLY A 53 -2.69 13.16 -10.20
CA GLY A 53 -3.66 12.13 -9.84
C GLY A 53 -3.04 10.80 -9.40
N MET A 54 -1.72 10.73 -9.20
CA MET A 54 -1.00 9.51 -8.83
C MET A 54 -1.28 9.07 -7.39
N LEU A 55 -1.80 9.97 -6.55
CA LEU A 55 -2.21 9.66 -5.17
C LEU A 55 -3.69 9.27 -5.06
N LYS A 56 -4.45 9.30 -6.16
CA LYS A 56 -5.87 8.94 -6.17
C LYS A 56 -6.09 7.50 -5.73
N GLY A 57 -7.02 7.28 -4.80
CA GLY A 57 -7.31 6.00 -4.16
C GLY A 57 -6.44 5.68 -2.93
N GLY A 58 -5.44 6.51 -2.62
CA GLY A 58 -4.63 6.41 -1.40
C GLY A 58 -5.18 7.25 -0.25
N LEU A 59 -4.41 7.37 0.85
CA LEU A 59 -4.77 8.17 2.03
C LEU A 59 -5.19 9.61 1.68
N ILE A 60 -4.53 10.21 0.68
CA ILE A 60 -4.85 11.54 0.16
C ILE A 60 -5.42 11.38 -1.23
N GLY A 61 -6.73 11.63 -1.38
CA GLY A 61 -7.46 11.38 -2.63
C GLY A 61 -8.21 10.05 -2.64
N GLN A 62 -8.67 9.58 -1.47
CA GLN A 62 -9.61 8.46 -1.35
C GLN A 62 -10.76 8.62 -2.35
N MET A 63 -11.12 7.51 -2.98
CA MET A 63 -12.21 7.50 -3.96
C MET A 63 -13.52 7.17 -3.23
N PRO A 64 -14.66 7.76 -3.62
CA PRO A 64 -15.96 7.36 -3.09
C PRO A 64 -16.17 5.85 -3.25
N GLN A 65 -16.81 5.21 -2.26
CA GLN A 65 -17.04 3.76 -2.27
C GLN A 65 -17.84 3.33 -3.51
N GLU A 66 -18.74 4.18 -3.99
CA GLU A 66 -19.60 3.96 -5.16
C GLU A 66 -18.81 3.99 -6.48
N ASP A 67 -17.63 4.60 -6.47
CA ASP A 67 -16.72 4.65 -7.60
C ASP A 67 -15.73 3.48 -7.58
N LEU A 68 -15.55 2.80 -6.44
CA LEU A 68 -14.69 1.62 -6.35
C LEU A 68 -15.29 0.47 -7.18
N GLY A 69 -14.59 0.08 -8.24
CA GLY A 69 -15.04 -0.94 -9.19
C GLY A 69 -15.58 -0.38 -10.51
N LYS A 70 -15.76 0.94 -10.63
CA LYS A 70 -15.96 1.57 -11.95
C LYS A 70 -14.65 1.46 -12.75
N PRO A 71 -14.73 1.21 -14.07
CA PRO A 71 -13.53 1.23 -14.90
C PRO A 71 -12.91 2.62 -14.87
N LEU A 72 -11.58 2.68 -14.88
CA LEU A 72 -10.88 3.93 -15.15
C LEU A 72 -11.23 4.41 -16.57
N ARG A 73 -11.03 5.70 -16.82
CA ARG A 73 -11.29 6.29 -18.14
C ARG A 73 -10.48 5.54 -19.19
N GLY A 74 -11.17 5.00 -20.21
CA GLY A 74 -10.54 4.24 -21.28
C GLY A 74 -10.17 2.79 -20.92
N THR A 75 -10.46 2.33 -19.71
CA THR A 75 -10.25 0.94 -19.28
C THR A 75 -11.58 0.20 -19.08
N ALA A 76 -12.65 0.67 -19.74
CA ALA A 76 -13.91 -0.04 -19.75
C ALA A 76 -13.68 -1.43 -20.37
N PRO A 77 -13.99 -2.52 -19.65
CA PRO A 77 -13.82 -3.86 -20.19
C PRO A 77 -14.73 -4.05 -21.43
N PRO A 78 -14.29 -4.85 -22.42
CA PRO A 78 -15.07 -5.12 -23.61
C PRO A 78 -16.46 -5.70 -23.29
N PRO A 79 -17.46 -5.51 -24.19
CA PRO A 79 -18.76 -6.17 -24.06
C PRO A 79 -18.61 -7.68 -23.88
N GLY A 80 -19.38 -8.26 -22.95
CA GLY A 80 -19.34 -9.70 -22.67
C GLY A 80 -18.28 -10.15 -21.65
N THR A 81 -17.45 -9.23 -21.13
CA THR A 81 -16.50 -9.54 -20.05
C THR A 81 -17.26 -9.88 -18.76
N ASN A 82 -17.06 -11.08 -18.22
CA ASN A 82 -17.56 -11.44 -16.89
C ASN A 82 -16.72 -10.70 -15.84
N ILE A 83 -17.31 -9.70 -15.17
CA ILE A 83 -16.65 -8.96 -14.09
C ILE A 83 -17.18 -9.51 -12.76
N PRO A 84 -16.31 -9.97 -11.85
CA PRO A 84 -16.74 -10.37 -10.52
C PRO A 84 -17.39 -9.17 -9.80
N PRO A 85 -18.38 -9.41 -8.92
CA PRO A 85 -18.94 -8.33 -8.10
C PRO A 85 -17.78 -7.63 -7.37
N GLY A 86 -17.81 -6.28 -7.39
CA GLY A 86 -16.78 -5.44 -6.76
C GLY A 86 -16.71 -5.62 -5.24
N LEU A 87 -16.03 -4.71 -4.54
CA LEU A 87 -15.89 -4.77 -3.09
C LEU A 87 -17.27 -4.84 -2.41
N VAL A 88 -17.58 -6.00 -1.84
CA VAL A 88 -18.74 -6.17 -0.95
C VAL A 88 -18.39 -5.66 0.44
N GLN A 89 -19.33 -4.98 1.10
CA GLN A 89 -19.13 -4.60 2.49
C GLN A 89 -19.31 -5.85 3.37
N PHE A 90 -18.23 -6.30 4.01
CA PHE A 90 -18.31 -7.28 5.08
C PHE A 90 -18.80 -6.59 6.36
N GLN A 91 -20.09 -6.23 6.38
CA GLN A 91 -20.72 -5.76 7.60
C GLN A 91 -20.88 -6.95 8.57
N PRO A 92 -20.68 -6.75 9.88
CA PRO A 92 -21.05 -7.75 10.87
C PRO A 92 -22.52 -8.14 10.67
N GLN A 93 -22.80 -9.44 10.68
CA GLN A 93 -24.17 -9.93 10.65
C GLN A 93 -24.96 -9.25 11.79
N PRO A 94 -26.16 -8.68 11.54
CA PRO A 94 -26.98 -8.20 12.64
C PRO A 94 -27.21 -9.35 13.63
N PRO A 95 -27.22 -9.08 14.95
CA PRO A 95 -27.48 -10.11 15.93
C PRO A 95 -28.82 -10.79 15.62
N PRO A 96 -28.93 -12.11 15.83
CA PRO A 96 -30.19 -12.81 15.63
C PRO A 96 -31.29 -12.12 16.42
N ALA A 97 -32.44 -11.89 15.77
CA ALA A 97 -33.60 -11.32 16.43
C ALA A 97 -33.90 -12.14 17.69
N ALA A 98 -34.06 -11.46 18.82
CA ALA A 98 -34.44 -12.11 20.06
C ALA A 98 -35.71 -12.94 19.82
N ALA A 99 -35.69 -14.21 20.20
CA ALA A 99 -36.87 -15.07 20.12
C ALA A 99 -38.03 -14.37 20.83
N THR A 100 -39.16 -14.20 20.13
CA THR A 100 -40.39 -13.73 20.76
C THR A 100 -40.73 -14.67 21.92
N PRO A 101 -40.98 -14.15 23.14
CA PRO A 101 -41.33 -15.00 24.26
C PRO A 101 -42.59 -15.82 23.93
N PRO A 102 -42.68 -17.08 24.40
CA PRO A 102 -43.83 -17.93 24.13
C PRO A 102 -45.12 -17.27 24.67
N PRO A 103 -46.26 -17.46 23.99
CA PRO A 103 -47.55 -16.95 24.46
C PRO A 103 -47.88 -17.53 25.84
N ALA A 104 -48.47 -16.68 26.71
CA ALA A 104 -48.85 -16.99 28.09
C ALA A 104 -50.02 -17.96 28.19
#